data_AF-A0A023FWF7-F1
#
_entry.id   AF-A0A023FWF7-F1
#
_cell.length_a   1.000
_cell.length_b   1.000
_cell.length_c   1.000
_cell.angle_alpha   90.00
_cell.angle_beta   90.00
_cell.angle_gamma   90.00
#
_symmetry.space_group_name_H-M   'P 1'
#
loop_
_entity.id
_entity.type
_entity.pdbx_description
1 polymer ?
#
loop_
_entity_poly.entity_id
_entity_poly.type
_entity_poly.pdbx_seq_one_letter_code
_entity_poly.pdbx_strand_id
1 'polypeptide(L)'
;MPELTEEQKRRIAEKRERAIQIRKAKLALRSITESSGGSPTKQQRVIDTGGGFLLDDDATPSSQTAAPTAVEMPSEHSTCTTCGKQFLLSFLLEKFALEICDKCRDKEDKHKLITRTDC
;
A
#
# COMPACT_ATOMS: atom_id res chain seq x y z
N MET A 1 -41.09 14.23 2.75
CA MET A 1 -40.12 13.71 3.74
C MET A 1 -40.57 12.30 4.11
N PRO A 2 -39.77 11.25 3.87
CA PRO A 2 -40.16 9.90 4.30
C PRO A 2 -40.16 9.85 5.83
N GLU A 3 -41.31 9.52 6.42
CA GLU A 3 -41.44 9.41 7.88
C GLU A 3 -40.77 8.12 8.37
N LEU A 4 -39.88 8.24 9.34
CA LEU A 4 -39.20 7.10 9.96
C LEU A 4 -40.22 6.23 10.69
N THR A 5 -40.14 4.92 10.52
CA THR A 5 -40.98 3.99 11.28
C THR A 5 -40.64 4.07 12.77
N GLU A 6 -41.60 3.72 13.63
CA GLU A 6 -41.40 3.77 15.09
C GLU A 6 -40.22 2.90 15.55
N GLU A 7 -39.97 1.78 14.88
CA GLU A 7 -38.80 0.95 15.14
C GLU A 7 -37.48 1.66 14.78
N GLN A 8 -37.44 2.40 13.67
CA GLN A 8 -36.27 3.18 13.28
C GLN A 8 -36.02 4.31 14.29
N LYS A 9 -37.07 5.01 14.74
CA LYS A 9 -36.95 6.06 15.77
C LYS A 9 -36.41 5.49 17.08
N ARG A 10 -36.89 4.32 17.52
CA ARG A 10 -36.38 3.64 18.73
C ARG A 10 -34.89 3.29 18.60
N ARG A 11 -34.48 2.70 17.47
CA ARG A 11 -33.07 2.37 17.20
C ARG A 11 -32.18 3.62 17.19
N ILE A 12 -32.67 4.74 16.64
CA ILE A 12 -31.95 6.01 16.63
C ILE A 12 -31.79 6.55 18.06
N ALA A 13 -32.85 6.53 18.86
CA ALA A 13 -32.81 6.98 20.25
C ALA A 13 -31.84 6.15 21.09
N GLU A 14 -31.87 4.81 20.97
CA GLU A 14 -30.98 3.90 21.68
C GLU A 14 -29.50 4.13 21.29
N LYS A 15 -29.20 4.20 19.98
CA LYS A 15 -27.84 4.50 19.50
C LYS A 15 -27.34 5.86 19.99
N ARG A 16 -28.22 6.86 20.02
CA ARG A 16 -27.90 8.20 20.49
C ARG A 16 -27.55 8.19 21.98
N GLU A 17 -28.34 7.49 22.79
CA GLU A 17 -28.07 7.38 24.22
C GLU A 17 -26.74 6.66 24.49
N ARG A 18 -26.50 5.52 23.82
CA ARG A 18 -25.25 4.77 23.94
C ARG A 18 -24.04 5.64 23.55
N ALA A 19 -24.15 6.43 22.49
CA ALA A 19 -23.07 7.34 22.07
C ALA A 19 -22.79 8.43 23.12
N ILE A 20 -23.84 8.99 23.74
CA ILE A 20 -23.69 9.98 24.83
C ILE A 20 -23.00 9.34 26.05
N GLN A 21 -23.41 8.13 26.42
CA GLN A 21 -22.80 7.40 27.55
C GLN A 21 -21.31 7.12 27.30
N ILE A 22 -20.93 6.65 26.10
CA ILE A 22 -19.53 6.44 25.73
C ILE A 22 -18.72 7.74 25.82
N ARG A 23 -19.29 8.86 25.34
CA ARG A 23 -18.61 10.16 25.41
C ARG A 23 -18.39 10.61 26.86
N LYS A 24 -19.39 10.45 27.73
CA LYS A 24 -19.28 10.76 29.17
C LYS A 24 -18.21 9.89 29.84
N ALA A 25 -18.20 8.59 29.57
CA ALA A 25 -17.19 7.67 30.12
C ALA A 25 -15.76 8.05 29.68
N LYS A 26 -15.56 8.36 28.39
CA LYS A 26 -14.26 8.83 27.87
C LYS A 26 -13.81 10.14 28.51
N LEU A 27 -14.73 11.08 28.74
CA LEU A 27 -14.43 12.35 29.42
C LEU A 27 -14.04 12.13 30.88
N ALA A 28 -14.73 11.24 31.60
CA ALA A 28 -14.37 10.89 32.97
C ALA A 28 -12.96 10.26 33.05
N LEU A 29 -12.65 9.31 32.16
CA LEU A 29 -11.31 8.71 32.09
C LEU A 29 -10.23 9.75 31.80
N ARG A 30 -10.47 10.70 30.89
CA ARG A 30 -9.55 11.81 30.61
C ARG A 30 -9.31 12.68 31.85
N SER A 31 -10.37 13.06 32.56
CA SER A 31 -10.22 13.87 33.79
C SER A 31 -9.44 13.15 34.88
N ILE A 32 -9.56 11.82 34.97
CA ILE A 32 -8.79 11.01 35.93
C ILE A 32 -7.31 10.98 35.52
N THR A 33 -7.01 10.77 34.24
CA THR A 33 -5.63 10.79 33.74
C THR A 33 -4.94 12.16 33.86
N GLU A 34 -5.70 13.25 33.86
CA GLU A 34 -5.17 14.60 34.07
C GLU A 34 -4.96 14.96 35.54
N SER A 35 -5.70 14.33 36.47
CA SER A 35 -5.66 14.64 37.91
C SER A 35 -4.78 13.68 38.73
N SER A 36 -4.68 12.40 38.36
CA SER A 36 -3.56 11.57 38.78
C SER A 36 -2.38 11.96 37.89
N GLY A 37 -1.38 12.68 38.42
CA GLY A 37 -0.14 13.04 37.73
C GLY A 37 0.70 11.82 37.34
N GLY A 38 0.12 10.92 36.55
CA GLY A 38 0.78 9.82 35.89
C GLY A 38 1.68 10.43 34.85
N SER A 39 2.96 10.50 35.21
CA SER A 39 4.11 10.77 34.35
C SER A 39 3.79 10.41 32.89
N PRO A 40 3.94 11.33 31.92
CA PRO A 40 3.95 10.91 30.54
C PRO A 40 5.21 10.06 30.40
N THR A 41 5.07 8.74 30.45
CA THR A 41 6.01 7.84 29.79
C THR A 41 6.24 8.43 28.42
N LYS A 42 7.41 9.08 28.26
CA LYS A 42 7.93 9.81 27.10
C LYS A 42 6.85 10.26 26.11
N GLN A 43 6.73 11.57 25.93
CA GLN A 43 6.09 12.12 24.72
C GLN A 43 6.82 11.53 23.49
N GLN A 44 6.37 10.37 23.04
CA GLN A 44 6.79 9.75 21.81
C GLN A 44 6.30 10.73 20.75
N ARG A 45 7.23 11.34 20.02
CA ARG A 45 6.82 12.24 18.96
C ARG A 45 6.06 11.36 17.99
N VAL A 46 4.79 11.65 17.78
CA VAL A 46 3.99 10.89 16.82
C VAL A 46 3.78 11.80 15.63
N ILE A 47 4.24 11.34 14.48
CA ILE A 47 4.17 12.07 13.22
C ILE A 47 2.82 11.77 12.58
N ASP A 48 2.00 12.81 12.41
CA ASP A 48 0.78 12.72 11.61
C ASP A 48 1.13 12.96 10.13
N THR A 49 0.96 11.94 9.31
CA THR A 49 1.18 12.02 7.86
C THR A 49 -0.05 12.53 7.10
N GLY A 50 -1.13 12.89 7.79
CA GLY A 50 -2.37 13.37 7.18
C GLY A 50 -3.21 12.26 6.54
N GLY A 51 -2.78 11.00 6.62
CA GLY A 51 -3.49 9.81 6.13
C GLY A 51 -4.37 9.13 7.18
N GLY A 52 -4.48 9.69 8.39
CA GLY A 52 -5.30 9.12 9.48
C GLY A 52 -4.62 8.02 10.30
N PHE A 53 -3.31 7.80 10.10
CA PHE A 53 -2.49 6.93 10.94
C PHE A 53 -1.32 7.73 11.51
N LEU A 54 -1.09 7.57 12.81
CA LEU A 54 -0.02 8.24 13.55
C LEU A 54 1.20 7.30 13.55
N LEU A 55 2.37 7.77 13.09
CA LEU A 55 3.62 6.99 13.14
C LEU A 55 4.46 7.40 14.35
N ASP A 56 4.96 6.41 15.08
CA ASP A 56 5.87 6.62 16.20
C ASP A 56 7.31 6.92 15.74
N ASP A 57 7.90 8.03 16.20
CA ASP A 57 9.25 8.51 15.83
C ASP A 57 10.38 7.59 16.35
N ASP A 58 10.12 6.79 17.40
CA ASP A 58 11.04 5.79 17.97
C ASP A 58 10.95 4.40 17.28
N ALA A 59 10.17 4.28 16.19
CA ALA A 59 10.30 3.15 15.29
C ALA A 59 11.59 3.29 14.48
N THR A 60 12.73 2.95 15.11
CA THR A 60 13.80 2.31 14.33
C THR A 60 13.12 1.26 13.45
N PRO A 61 13.35 1.24 12.12
CA PRO A 61 12.73 0.24 11.27
C PRO A 61 13.30 -1.11 11.67
N SER A 62 12.67 -1.75 12.66
CA SER A 62 12.77 -3.19 12.83
C SER A 62 12.24 -3.72 11.52
N SER A 63 13.19 -4.08 10.68
CA SER A 63 13.06 -4.57 9.34
C SER A 63 12.24 -5.87 9.36
N GLN A 64 10.94 -5.75 9.60
CA GLN A 64 9.96 -6.70 9.10
C GLN A 64 9.68 -6.33 7.65
N THR A 65 10.74 -6.20 6.86
CA THR A 65 10.65 -6.54 5.46
C THR A 65 10.23 -8.00 5.44
N ALA A 66 8.97 -8.24 5.06
CA ALA A 66 8.64 -9.49 4.41
C ALA A 66 9.78 -9.75 3.42
N ALA A 67 10.51 -10.87 3.61
CA ALA A 67 11.65 -11.19 2.77
C ALA A 67 11.22 -10.97 1.32
N PRO A 68 11.88 -10.09 0.56
CA PRO A 68 11.54 -9.93 -0.85
C PRO A 68 11.66 -11.34 -1.43
N THR A 69 10.56 -11.85 -1.99
CA THR A 69 10.56 -13.11 -2.74
C THR A 69 11.78 -13.07 -3.62
N ALA A 70 12.73 -13.98 -3.39
CA ALA A 70 14.02 -13.95 -4.07
C ALA A 70 13.73 -13.95 -5.57
N VAL A 71 13.89 -12.79 -6.20
CA VAL A 71 13.78 -12.67 -7.63
C VAL A 71 15.03 -13.37 -8.15
N GLU A 72 14.86 -14.57 -8.68
CA GLU A 72 15.94 -15.27 -9.39
C GLU A 72 16.33 -14.39 -10.56
N MET A 73 17.42 -13.63 -10.37
CA MET A 73 18.02 -12.85 -11.43
C MET A 73 18.62 -13.83 -12.43
N PRO A 74 18.19 -13.81 -13.72
CA PRO A 74 18.77 -14.69 -14.71
C PRO A 74 20.26 -14.33 -14.87
N SER A 75 21.11 -15.32 -14.68
CA SER A 75 22.58 -15.21 -14.81
C SER A 75 23.06 -15.45 -16.24
N GLU A 76 22.18 -15.94 -17.11
CA GLU A 76 22.49 -16.28 -18.50
C GLU A 76 22.47 -15.01 -19.36
N HIS A 77 23.61 -14.72 -20.01
CA HIS A 77 23.73 -13.61 -20.94
C HIS A 77 23.39 -14.09 -22.35
N SER A 78 22.38 -13.46 -22.97
CA SER A 78 22.02 -13.69 -24.36
C SER A 78 22.71 -12.67 -25.28
N THR A 79 22.97 -13.03 -26.53
CA THR A 79 23.63 -12.14 -27.51
C THR A 79 22.61 -11.55 -28.48
N CYS A 80 22.57 -10.22 -28.61
CA CYS A 80 21.66 -9.57 -29.54
C CYS A 80 22.05 -9.89 -30.99
N THR A 81 21.13 -10.48 -31.75
CA THR A 81 21.34 -10.81 -33.16
C THR A 81 21.54 -9.60 -34.07
N THR A 82 21.04 -8.42 -33.68
CA THR A 82 21.13 -7.18 -34.50
C THR A 82 22.42 -6.39 -34.25
N CYS A 83 22.90 -6.32 -33.00
CA CYS A 83 24.07 -5.51 -32.65
C CYS A 83 25.24 -6.28 -32.03
N GLY A 84 25.10 -7.60 -31.83
CA GLY A 84 26.12 -8.47 -31.25
C GLY A 84 26.41 -8.23 -29.77
N LYS A 85 25.68 -7.35 -29.09
CA LYS A 85 25.90 -7.03 -27.68
C LYS A 85 25.26 -8.08 -26.77
N GLN A 86 25.98 -8.45 -25.73
CA GLN A 86 25.45 -9.29 -24.66
C GLN A 86 24.45 -8.51 -23.81
N PHE A 87 23.33 -9.13 -23.47
CA PHE A 87 22.31 -8.60 -22.60
C PHE A 87 21.69 -9.72 -21.76
N LEU A 88 21.35 -9.42 -20.51
CA LEU A 88 20.77 -10.38 -19.56
C LEU A 88 19.25 -10.48 -19.72
N LEU A 89 18.61 -9.33 -19.90
CA LEU A 89 17.16 -9.20 -19.97
C LEU A 89 16.77 -8.28 -21.12
N SER A 90 15.76 -8.67 -21.87
CA SER A 90 15.03 -7.78 -22.78
C SER A 90 13.55 -8.17 -22.81
N PHE A 91 12.69 -7.22 -23.18
CA PHE A 91 11.26 -7.48 -23.28
C PHE A 91 10.93 -8.60 -24.28
N LEU A 92 11.65 -8.62 -25.41
CA LEU A 92 11.46 -9.61 -26.46
C LEU A 92 11.97 -10.99 -26.05
N LEU A 93 13.06 -11.06 -25.29
CA LEU A 93 13.57 -12.32 -24.74
C LEU A 93 12.60 -12.90 -23.71
N GLU A 94 12.07 -12.08 -22.81
CA GLU A 94 11.21 -12.55 -21.71
C GLU A 94 9.82 -13.01 -22.20
N LYS A 95 9.23 -12.31 -23.17
CA LYS A 95 7.85 -12.58 -23.61
C LYS A 95 7.76 -13.43 -24.87
N PHE A 96 8.77 -13.38 -25.74
CA PHE A 96 8.76 -14.02 -27.06
C PHE A 96 9.97 -14.93 -27.31
N ALA A 97 10.88 -15.09 -26.32
CA ALA A 97 12.14 -15.83 -26.48
C ALA A 97 12.99 -15.35 -27.68
N LEU A 98 12.94 -14.05 -27.97
CA LEU A 98 13.71 -13.43 -29.06
C LEU A 98 14.97 -12.73 -28.53
N GLU A 99 16.13 -13.13 -29.05
CA GLU A 99 17.45 -12.63 -28.67
C GLU A 99 17.76 -11.24 -29.26
N ILE A 100 16.97 -10.24 -28.86
CA ILE A 100 17.09 -8.85 -29.32
C ILE A 100 17.09 -7.94 -28.10
N CYS A 101 18.10 -7.09 -27.98
CA CYS A 101 18.19 -6.12 -26.89
C CYS A 101 17.19 -4.98 -27.07
N ASP A 102 16.78 -4.34 -25.97
CA ASP A 102 15.76 -3.27 -26.02
C ASP A 102 16.18 -2.05 -26.85
N LYS A 103 17.49 -1.87 -27.09
CA LYS A 103 18.02 -0.80 -27.96
C LYS A 103 17.79 -1.07 -29.45
N CYS A 104 17.75 -2.33 -29.85
CA CYS A 104 17.50 -2.75 -31.24
C CYS A 104 16.02 -3.08 -31.49
N ARG A 105 15.16 -2.85 -30.49
CA ARG A 105 13.73 -3.10 -30.62
C ARG A 105 13.06 -2.04 -31.48
N ASP A 106 12.89 -2.34 -32.76
CA ASP A 106 12.06 -1.56 -33.69
C ASP A 106 10.56 -1.77 -33.41
N LYS A 107 9.89 -0.75 -32.86
CA LYS A 107 8.47 -0.81 -32.49
C LYS A 107 7.51 -0.70 -33.69
N GLU A 108 7.95 -0.08 -34.77
CA GLU A 108 7.09 0.25 -35.92
C GLU A 108 7.12 -0.82 -37.01
N ASP A 109 8.27 -1.47 -37.20
CA ASP A 109 8.48 -2.43 -38.29
C ASP A 109 8.54 -3.89 -37.77
N LYS A 110 9.75 -4.39 -37.52
CA LYS A 110 10.01 -5.83 -37.32
C LYS A 110 9.47 -6.40 -36.01
N HIS A 111 9.34 -5.57 -34.97
CA HIS A 111 8.88 -6.01 -33.64
C HIS A 111 7.57 -5.34 -33.23
N LYS A 112 6.74 -4.98 -34.22
CA LYS A 112 5.39 -4.46 -33.98
C LYS A 112 4.54 -5.54 -33.32
N LEU A 113 4.03 -5.24 -32.14
CA LEU A 113 3.13 -6.13 -31.42
C LEU A 113 1.73 -5.99 -32.00
N ILE A 114 1.16 -7.09 -32.49
CA ILE A 114 -0.23 -7.18 -32.96
C ILE A 114 -1.10 -7.86 -31.91
N THR A 115 -2.39 -7.50 -31.89
CA THR A 115 -3.36 -8.20 -31.04
C THR A 115 -3.69 -9.56 -31.65
N ARG A 116 -4.15 -10.51 -30.82
CA ARG A 116 -4.54 -11.85 -31.30
C ARG A 116 -5.64 -11.83 -32.37
N THR A 117 -6.44 -10.77 -32.42
CA THR A 117 -7.54 -10.59 -33.37
C THR A 117 -7.11 -9.94 -34.69
N ASP A 118 -5.94 -9.31 -34.73
CA ASP A 118 -5.36 -8.69 -35.94
C ASP A 118 -4.45 -9.65 -36.73
N CYS A 119 -4.36 -10.93 -36.31
CA CYS A 119 -3.59 -11.99 -36.96
C CYS A 119 -4.36 -12.64 -38.13
#